data_AF-A0A525D3Q3-F1
#
_entry.id   AF-A0A525D3Q3-F1
#
_cell.length_a   1.000
_cell.length_b   1.000
_cell.length_c   1.000
_cell.angle_alpha   90.00
_cell.angle_beta   90.00
_cell.angle_gamma   90.00
#
_symmetry.space_group_name_H-M   'P 1'
#
loop_
_entity.id
_entity.type
_entity.pdbx_description
1 polymer ?
#
loop_
_entity_poly.entity_id
_entity_poly.type
_entity_poly.pdbx_seq_one_letter_code
_entity_poly.pdbx_strand_id
1 'polypeptide(L)'
;RRIMGISEDWGTAVTVQSMVFGNISRQSGSGVVFSHSPRLPGDTVRLWGDFTIGNQGEDVVSGLVKTLPISEMQRELEARDSKVSLEKSFPRIYDQLKRVVHLLVYDEGWNPQEIEFTFEGEQSDDLYILQARDMSLRDRKKIVDFDVDPEVLAQAYLGQGIGVSGGAMSGRIVFTLEEIDTLRKHSPDDKLILLRNNTVPDDILEIDASDGILTARGGLTSHAAVVTYNLGKTCVVGCENLVCNEQDKECMLNGVTLGTGDFISIHGQKGSVYNGAIQIN
;
A
#
# COMPACT_ATOMS: atom_id res chain seq x y z
N ARG A 1 -10.23 -13.00 12.23
CA ARG A 1 -10.98 -14.15 11.64
C ARG A 1 -12.41 -13.76 11.30
N ARG A 2 -13.24 -13.37 12.27
CA ARG A 2 -14.61 -12.89 12.06
C ARG A 2 -14.75 -11.79 10.99
N ILE A 3 -13.94 -10.73 11.09
CA ILE A 3 -13.93 -9.60 10.13
C ILE A 3 -13.71 -10.09 8.69
N MET A 4 -12.82 -11.07 8.51
CA MET A 4 -12.44 -11.63 7.22
C MET A 4 -13.29 -12.84 6.80
N GLY A 5 -14.31 -13.21 7.57
CA GLY A 5 -15.16 -14.38 7.27
C GLY A 5 -14.44 -15.73 7.32
N ILE A 6 -13.35 -15.85 8.08
CA ILE A 6 -12.57 -17.10 8.18
C ILE A 6 -13.16 -17.99 9.29
N SER A 7 -13.48 -19.26 8.97
CA SER A 7 -14.04 -20.25 9.90
C SER A 7 -13.12 -20.51 11.08
N GLU A 8 -13.64 -20.63 12.31
CA GLU A 8 -12.84 -20.97 13.50
C GLU A 8 -12.27 -22.41 13.48
N ASP A 9 -12.83 -23.30 12.66
CA ASP A 9 -12.39 -24.70 12.57
C ASP A 9 -11.07 -24.88 11.80
N TRP A 10 -10.64 -23.84 11.08
CA TRP A 10 -9.40 -23.89 10.31
C TRP A 10 -8.17 -23.71 11.20
N GLY A 11 -7.27 -24.69 11.20
CA GLY A 11 -5.93 -24.53 11.77
C GLY A 11 -5.01 -23.71 10.87
N THR A 12 -3.73 -23.63 11.25
CA THR A 12 -2.66 -23.09 10.39
C THR A 12 -1.65 -24.19 10.09
N ALA A 13 -1.18 -24.27 8.86
CA ALA A 13 -0.05 -25.12 8.51
C ALA A 13 1.27 -24.46 8.97
N VAL A 14 2.34 -25.26 9.00
CA VAL A 14 3.71 -24.79 9.24
C VAL A 14 4.57 -25.21 8.06
N THR A 15 5.23 -24.26 7.42
CA THR A 15 6.17 -24.48 6.32
C THR A 15 7.59 -24.31 6.85
N VAL A 16 8.45 -25.31 6.61
CA VAL A 16 9.89 -25.23 6.91
C VAL A 16 10.64 -25.16 5.60
N GLN A 17 11.38 -24.09 5.37
CA GLN A 17 12.07 -23.79 4.11
C GLN A 17 13.54 -23.43 4.35
N SER A 18 14.40 -23.69 3.37
CA SER A 18 15.78 -23.17 3.39
C SER A 18 15.77 -21.65 3.32
N MET A 19 16.62 -21.00 4.12
CA MET A 19 16.73 -19.55 4.14
C MET A 19 17.50 -19.04 2.92
N VAL A 20 17.08 -17.87 2.44
CA VAL A 20 17.78 -17.01 1.48
C VAL A 20 17.76 -15.59 2.01
N PHE A 21 18.72 -14.75 1.61
CA PHE A 21 18.94 -13.49 2.31
C PHE A 21 19.05 -12.26 1.38
N GLY A 22 18.05 -11.39 1.42
CA GLY A 22 18.07 -10.10 0.71
C GLY A 22 19.00 -9.05 1.32
N ASN A 23 19.65 -9.34 2.44
CA ASN A 23 20.47 -8.39 3.21
C ASN A 23 21.96 -8.78 3.34
N ILE A 24 22.47 -9.69 2.50
CA ILE A 24 23.90 -10.07 2.51
C ILE A 24 24.79 -8.96 1.93
N SER A 25 24.30 -8.20 0.96
CA SER A 25 25.11 -7.20 0.27
C SER A 25 24.27 -6.07 -0.31
N ARG A 26 24.94 -5.10 -0.96
CA ARG A 26 24.26 -4.06 -1.77
C ARG A 26 23.72 -4.59 -3.09
N GLN A 27 24.03 -5.84 -3.41
CA GLN A 27 23.62 -6.54 -4.61
C GLN A 27 22.48 -7.53 -4.34
N SER A 28 22.06 -7.64 -3.08
CA SER A 28 20.92 -8.46 -2.65
C SER A 28 19.70 -7.58 -2.36
N GLY A 29 18.53 -8.19 -2.34
CA GLY A 29 17.28 -7.50 -1.99
C GLY A 29 16.11 -8.46 -1.87
N SER A 30 14.99 -7.93 -1.39
CA SER A 30 13.73 -8.66 -1.28
C SER A 30 12.58 -7.79 -1.76
N GLY A 31 11.51 -8.41 -2.23
CA GLY A 31 10.35 -7.68 -2.70
C GLY A 31 9.11 -8.55 -2.88
N VAL A 32 8.03 -7.85 -3.22
CA VAL A 32 6.75 -8.43 -3.59
C VAL A 32 6.38 -7.86 -4.95
N VAL A 33 6.08 -8.73 -5.90
CA VAL A 33 5.69 -8.37 -7.26
C VAL A 33 4.30 -8.90 -7.59
N PHE A 34 3.49 -8.04 -8.19
CA PHE A 34 2.27 -8.38 -8.88
C PHE A 34 2.59 -8.60 -10.36
N SER A 35 2.07 -9.70 -10.91
CA SER A 35 2.15 -10.03 -12.33
C SER A 35 1.47 -8.98 -13.22
N HIS A 36 0.46 -8.28 -12.69
CA HIS A 36 -0.31 -7.26 -13.38
C HIS A 36 -0.32 -5.98 -12.55
N SER A 37 -0.48 -4.83 -13.22
CA SER A 37 -0.62 -3.57 -12.52
C SER A 37 -1.93 -3.56 -11.73
N PRO A 38 -1.92 -3.30 -10.42
CA PRO A 38 -3.14 -3.08 -9.67
C PRO A 38 -3.77 -1.70 -9.96
N ARG A 39 -3.08 -0.84 -10.73
CA ARG A 39 -3.50 0.55 -11.00
C ARG A 39 -3.91 0.79 -12.45
N LEU A 40 -3.25 0.14 -13.40
CA LEU A 40 -3.51 0.30 -14.82
C LEU A 40 -4.47 -0.77 -15.33
N PRO A 41 -5.40 -0.41 -16.23
CA PRO A 41 -6.23 -1.41 -16.89
C PRO A 41 -5.42 -2.27 -17.86
N GLY A 42 -5.77 -3.54 -17.95
CA GLY A 42 -5.30 -4.46 -18.98
C GLY A 42 -4.93 -5.84 -18.41
N ASP A 43 -5.06 -6.85 -19.27
CA ASP A 43 -4.81 -8.26 -18.92
C ASP A 43 -3.42 -8.70 -19.39
N THR A 44 -2.53 -7.73 -19.61
CA THR A 44 -1.14 -7.97 -20.01
C THR A 44 -0.26 -7.98 -18.78
N VAL A 45 0.64 -8.97 -18.69
CA VAL A 45 1.67 -9.00 -17.65
C VAL A 45 2.46 -7.68 -17.66
N ARG A 46 2.42 -7.00 -16.53
CA ARG A 46 3.12 -5.75 -16.24
C ARG A 46 3.54 -5.78 -14.78
N LEU A 47 4.82 -6.06 -14.56
CA LEU A 47 5.35 -6.22 -13.22
C LEU A 47 5.23 -4.91 -12.43
N TRP A 48 4.63 -5.02 -11.26
CA TRP A 48 4.33 -3.91 -10.37
C TRP A 48 4.53 -4.35 -8.93
N GLY A 49 4.98 -3.48 -8.04
CA GLY A 49 5.09 -3.85 -6.62
C GLY A 49 6.19 -3.08 -5.90
N ASP A 50 6.75 -3.70 -4.88
CA ASP A 50 7.74 -3.06 -4.01
C ASP A 50 8.94 -3.97 -3.82
N PHE A 51 10.14 -3.41 -3.92
CA PHE A 51 11.37 -4.09 -3.50
C PHE A 51 12.27 -3.19 -2.70
N THR A 52 13.25 -3.78 -2.03
CA THR A 52 14.25 -3.09 -1.22
C THR A 52 15.62 -3.71 -1.46
N ILE A 53 16.67 -2.90 -1.34
CA ILE A 53 18.06 -3.34 -1.51
C ILE A 53 18.66 -3.53 -0.12
N GLY A 54 19.34 -4.66 0.12
CA GLY A 54 20.04 -4.92 1.38
C GLY A 54 19.12 -5.12 2.59
N ASN A 55 17.86 -5.50 2.38
CA ASN A 55 16.86 -5.70 3.42
C ASN A 55 16.08 -7.02 3.22
N GLN A 56 15.38 -7.44 4.27
CA GLN A 56 14.58 -8.67 4.27
C GLN A 56 13.12 -8.41 3.90
N GLY A 57 12.38 -9.47 3.58
CA GLY A 57 10.96 -9.36 3.21
C GLY A 57 10.09 -8.68 4.27
N GLU A 58 10.39 -8.90 5.56
CA GLU A 58 9.69 -8.25 6.68
C GLU A 58 9.78 -6.72 6.62
N ASP A 59 10.93 -6.18 6.21
CA ASP A 59 11.14 -4.74 6.12
C ASP A 59 10.23 -4.11 5.05
N VAL A 60 9.98 -4.84 3.96
CA VAL A 60 9.09 -4.41 2.86
C VAL A 60 7.64 -4.28 3.35
N VAL A 61 7.15 -5.29 4.08
CA VAL A 61 5.73 -5.37 4.50
C VAL A 61 5.44 -4.47 5.70
N SER A 62 6.40 -4.36 6.63
CA SER A 62 6.28 -3.53 7.83
C SER A 62 6.29 -2.03 7.52
N GLY A 63 6.80 -1.63 6.35
CA GLY A 63 6.94 -0.23 5.96
C GLY A 63 8.02 0.52 6.75
N LEU A 64 8.94 -0.20 7.42
CA LEU A 64 10.06 0.41 8.14
C LEU A 64 11.12 0.97 7.20
N VAL A 65 11.19 0.46 5.98
CA VAL A 65 12.13 0.92 4.95
C VAL A 65 11.39 1.55 3.77
N LYS A 66 12.07 2.46 3.07
CA LYS A 66 11.58 3.04 1.83
C LYS A 66 11.59 1.96 0.74
N THR A 67 10.42 1.65 0.19
CA THR A 67 10.29 0.69 -0.90
C THR A 67 10.50 1.35 -2.25
N LEU A 68 11.07 0.58 -3.17
CA LEU A 68 11.41 0.99 -4.52
C LEU A 68 10.48 0.27 -5.51
N PRO A 69 10.14 0.89 -6.65
CA PRO A 69 9.24 0.32 -7.65
C PRO A 69 9.90 -0.83 -8.43
N ILE A 70 9.10 -1.80 -8.87
CA ILE A 70 9.60 -2.94 -9.65
C ILE A 70 9.96 -2.53 -11.08
N SER A 71 9.09 -1.81 -11.78
CA SER A 71 9.30 -1.39 -13.17
C SER A 71 9.52 0.11 -13.34
N GLU A 72 10.13 0.53 -14.45
CA GLU A 72 10.28 1.94 -14.81
C GLU A 72 8.92 2.60 -15.09
N MET A 73 7.99 1.88 -15.72
CA MET A 73 6.60 2.34 -15.92
C MET A 73 5.93 2.67 -14.59
N GLN A 74 6.08 1.78 -13.60
CA GLN A 74 5.59 2.05 -12.25
C GLN A 74 6.27 3.30 -11.67
N ARG A 75 7.61 3.40 -11.75
CA ARG A 75 8.36 4.53 -11.20
C ARG A 75 7.89 5.88 -11.74
N GLU A 76 7.60 5.97 -13.04
CA GLU A 76 7.11 7.19 -13.69
C GLU A 76 5.69 7.56 -13.26
N LEU A 77 4.81 6.57 -13.09
CA LEU A 77 3.40 6.79 -12.76
C LEU A 77 3.14 7.06 -11.29
N GLU A 78 3.90 6.43 -10.39
CA GLU A 78 3.66 6.58 -8.95
C GLU A 78 4.26 7.86 -8.37
N ALA A 79 5.00 8.63 -9.19
CA ALA A 79 5.66 9.89 -8.80
C ALA A 79 6.40 9.82 -7.46
N ARG A 80 6.84 8.61 -7.06
CA ARG A 80 7.63 8.40 -5.85
C ARG A 80 8.93 9.18 -6.01
N ASP A 81 9.47 9.75 -4.93
CA ASP A 81 10.83 10.29 -4.92
C ASP A 81 11.86 9.15 -4.98
N SER A 82 11.92 8.45 -6.11
CA SER A 82 12.85 7.36 -6.39
C SER A 82 13.38 7.47 -7.81
N LYS A 83 14.71 7.48 -7.93
CA LYS A 83 15.43 7.40 -9.21
C LYS A 83 15.76 5.96 -9.62
N VAL A 84 15.34 4.99 -8.80
CA VAL A 84 15.72 3.58 -8.87
C VAL A 84 14.47 2.72 -9.05
N SER A 85 14.59 1.68 -9.87
CA SER A 85 13.64 0.56 -9.98
C SER A 85 14.42 -0.76 -10.07
N LEU A 86 13.73 -1.89 -9.87
CA LEU A 86 14.34 -3.21 -10.03
C LEU A 86 14.77 -3.42 -11.49
N GLU A 87 13.90 -3.05 -12.44
CA GLU A 87 14.16 -3.12 -13.88
C GLU A 87 15.45 -2.41 -14.29
N LYS A 88 15.72 -1.24 -13.71
CA LYS A 88 16.92 -0.45 -14.04
C LYS A 88 18.17 -0.90 -13.29
N SER A 89 18.05 -1.19 -12.00
CA SER A 89 19.21 -1.48 -11.15
C SER A 89 19.64 -2.94 -11.15
N PHE A 90 18.70 -3.87 -11.39
CA PHE A 90 18.94 -5.31 -11.39
C PHE A 90 18.27 -5.96 -12.62
N PRO A 91 18.67 -5.59 -13.85
CA PRO A 91 17.97 -5.99 -15.07
C PRO A 91 17.89 -7.51 -15.25
N ARG A 92 18.93 -8.26 -14.86
CA ARG A 92 18.94 -9.74 -14.95
C ARG A 92 17.93 -10.38 -14.00
N ILE A 93 17.82 -9.85 -12.78
CA ILE A 93 16.83 -10.29 -11.79
C ILE A 93 15.43 -9.97 -12.28
N TYR A 94 15.20 -8.75 -12.76
CA TYR A 94 13.91 -8.34 -13.32
C TYR A 94 13.50 -9.20 -14.52
N ASP A 95 14.41 -9.47 -15.46
CA ASP A 95 14.15 -10.32 -16.61
C ASP A 95 13.85 -11.76 -16.21
N GLN A 96 14.54 -12.29 -15.18
CA GLN A 96 14.25 -13.61 -14.64
C GLN A 96 12.87 -13.65 -13.97
N LEU A 97 12.54 -12.64 -13.17
CA LEU A 97 11.23 -12.51 -12.53
C LEU A 97 10.11 -12.44 -13.57
N LYS A 98 10.33 -11.70 -14.66
CA LYS A 98 9.40 -11.61 -15.80
C LYS A 98 9.22 -12.96 -16.50
N ARG A 99 10.29 -13.74 -16.69
CA ARG A 99 10.22 -15.10 -17.24
C ARG A 99 9.38 -16.01 -16.34
N VAL A 100 9.61 -15.98 -15.02
CA VAL A 100 8.84 -16.75 -14.05
C VAL A 100 7.35 -16.37 -14.12
N VAL A 101 7.03 -15.08 -14.11
CA VAL A 101 5.63 -14.63 -14.19
C VAL A 101 4.99 -15.05 -15.51
N HIS A 102 5.70 -14.97 -16.62
CA HIS A 102 5.19 -15.39 -17.93
C HIS A 102 4.89 -16.90 -17.95
N LEU A 103 5.78 -17.72 -17.39
CA LEU A 103 5.57 -19.15 -17.23
C LEU A 103 4.30 -19.43 -16.43
N LEU A 104 4.16 -18.83 -15.25
CA LEU A 104 3.01 -19.08 -14.37
C LEU A 104 1.68 -18.65 -15.01
N VAL A 105 1.64 -17.45 -15.61
CA VAL A 105 0.37 -16.88 -16.12
C VAL A 105 0.00 -17.43 -17.50
N TYR A 106 0.94 -17.47 -18.45
CA TYR A 106 0.61 -17.80 -19.83
C TYR A 106 0.83 -19.27 -20.19
N ASP A 107 1.88 -19.90 -19.66
CA ASP A 107 2.21 -21.28 -20.03
C ASP A 107 1.43 -22.27 -19.13
N GLU A 108 1.38 -22.00 -17.82
CA GLU A 108 0.65 -22.81 -16.84
C GLU A 108 -0.81 -22.37 -16.65
N GLY A 109 -1.21 -21.22 -17.19
CA GLY A 109 -2.58 -20.72 -17.16
C GLY A 109 -3.08 -20.29 -15.78
N TRP A 110 -2.19 -19.89 -14.86
CA TRP A 110 -2.60 -19.42 -13.54
C TRP A 110 -3.26 -18.04 -13.62
N ASN A 111 -4.12 -17.75 -12.65
CA ASN A 111 -4.63 -16.39 -12.46
C ASN A 111 -3.47 -15.40 -12.27
N PRO A 112 -3.70 -14.08 -12.44
CA PRO A 112 -2.73 -13.07 -12.04
C PRO A 112 -2.16 -13.35 -10.64
N GLN A 113 -0.85 -13.40 -10.52
CA GLN A 113 -0.14 -13.75 -9.30
C GLN A 113 0.40 -12.53 -8.55
N GLU A 114 0.45 -12.65 -7.22
CA GLU A 114 1.29 -11.91 -6.29
C GLU A 114 2.40 -12.84 -5.81
N ILE A 115 3.66 -12.41 -5.95
CA ILE A 115 4.84 -13.24 -5.75
C ILE A 115 5.80 -12.54 -4.78
N GLU A 116 6.19 -13.24 -3.73
CA GLU A 116 7.26 -12.82 -2.82
C GLU A 116 8.58 -13.42 -3.32
N PHE A 117 9.60 -12.58 -3.40
CA PHE A 117 10.90 -12.97 -3.93
C PHE A 117 12.06 -12.34 -3.15
N THR A 118 13.20 -13.02 -3.20
CA THR A 118 14.48 -12.54 -2.67
C THR A 118 15.56 -12.82 -3.71
N PHE A 119 16.54 -11.93 -3.81
CA PHE A 119 17.75 -12.17 -4.59
C PHE A 119 19.00 -11.92 -3.75
N GLU A 120 19.98 -12.82 -3.88
CA GLU A 120 21.24 -12.75 -3.10
C GLU A 120 22.39 -12.06 -3.87
N GLY A 121 22.19 -11.77 -5.16
CA GLY A 121 23.15 -11.17 -6.07
C GLY A 121 22.50 -10.64 -7.35
N GLU A 122 23.31 -10.26 -8.34
CA GLU A 122 22.84 -9.61 -9.58
C GLU A 122 22.58 -10.58 -10.74
N GLN A 123 22.87 -11.88 -10.58
CA GLN A 123 22.69 -12.87 -11.63
C GLN A 123 21.29 -13.46 -11.61
N SER A 124 20.79 -13.91 -12.76
CA SER A 124 19.45 -14.52 -12.86
C SER A 124 19.26 -15.70 -11.89
N ASP A 125 20.32 -16.47 -11.65
CA ASP A 125 20.29 -17.66 -10.76
C ASP A 125 20.30 -17.28 -9.28
N ASP A 126 20.54 -16.00 -8.95
CA ASP A 126 20.47 -15.49 -7.58
C ASP A 126 19.03 -15.16 -7.17
N LEU A 127 18.03 -15.28 -8.07
CA LEU A 127 16.62 -15.03 -7.78
C LEU A 127 15.95 -16.27 -7.17
N TYR A 128 15.28 -16.08 -6.05
CA TYR A 128 14.49 -17.08 -5.37
C TYR A 128 13.04 -16.62 -5.23
N ILE A 129 12.12 -17.51 -5.62
CA ILE A 129 10.68 -17.32 -5.41
C ILE A 129 10.31 -18.01 -4.10
N LEU A 130 9.73 -17.24 -3.18
CA LEU A 130 9.42 -17.70 -1.83
C LEU A 130 7.94 -18.09 -1.70
N GLN A 131 7.07 -17.29 -2.29
CA GLN A 131 5.64 -17.53 -2.27
C GLN A 131 5.03 -17.00 -3.56
N ALA A 132 4.01 -17.71 -4.07
CA ALA A 132 3.13 -17.23 -5.13
C ALA A 132 1.69 -17.51 -4.72
N ARG A 133 0.81 -16.53 -4.92
CA ARG A 133 -0.63 -16.67 -4.68
C ARG A 133 -1.41 -15.87 -5.70
N ASP A 134 -2.68 -16.20 -5.82
CA ASP A 134 -3.62 -15.42 -6.62
C ASP A 134 -3.67 -13.98 -6.12
N MET A 135 -3.44 -13.06 -7.05
CA MET A 135 -3.56 -11.63 -6.83
C MET A 135 -5.04 -11.29 -6.63
N SER A 136 -5.32 -10.52 -5.59
CA SER A 136 -6.65 -9.94 -5.42
C SER A 136 -6.82 -8.80 -6.44
N LEU A 137 -7.46 -9.10 -7.57
CA LEU A 137 -7.67 -8.15 -8.66
C LEU A 137 -8.51 -6.96 -8.20
N ARG A 138 -8.04 -5.75 -8.51
CA ARG A 138 -8.67 -4.47 -8.14
C ARG A 138 -9.98 -4.25 -8.89
N ASP A 139 -11.08 -4.46 -8.17
CA ASP A 139 -12.44 -4.36 -8.69
C ASP A 139 -12.73 -2.95 -9.21
N ARG A 140 -13.26 -2.84 -10.43
CA ARG A 140 -13.53 -1.58 -11.14
C ARG A 140 -14.79 -0.88 -10.60
N LYS A 141 -14.82 -0.51 -9.32
CA LYS A 141 -15.89 0.35 -8.81
C LYS A 141 -15.77 1.74 -9.45
N LYS A 142 -16.91 2.39 -9.73
CA LYS A 142 -16.94 3.79 -10.18
C LYS A 142 -16.13 4.62 -9.18
N ILE A 143 -15.07 5.23 -9.69
CA ILE A 143 -14.15 6.01 -8.88
C ILE A 143 -14.77 7.39 -8.75
N VAL A 144 -15.06 7.74 -7.51
CA VAL A 144 -15.53 9.05 -7.12
C VAL A 144 -14.32 10.01 -7.08
N ASP A 145 -14.49 11.24 -7.55
CA ASP A 145 -13.45 12.27 -7.60
C ASP A 145 -13.92 13.56 -6.90
N PHE A 146 -13.00 14.47 -6.59
CA PHE A 146 -13.34 15.75 -5.98
C PHE A 146 -14.06 16.66 -6.99
N ASP A 147 -15.09 17.37 -6.51
CA ASP A 147 -15.93 18.27 -7.30
C ASP A 147 -15.71 19.72 -6.88
N VAL A 148 -14.51 20.21 -7.12
CA VAL A 148 -14.14 21.60 -6.79
C VAL A 148 -13.21 22.17 -7.85
N ASP A 149 -13.15 23.49 -7.91
CA ASP A 149 -12.22 24.19 -8.79
C ASP A 149 -10.76 23.78 -8.48
N PRO A 150 -9.93 23.54 -9.52
CA PRO A 150 -8.53 23.13 -9.33
C PRO A 150 -7.70 24.10 -8.48
N GLU A 151 -8.02 25.39 -8.51
CA GLU A 151 -7.32 26.39 -7.69
C GLU A 151 -7.63 26.22 -6.20
N VAL A 152 -8.87 25.91 -5.84
CA VAL A 152 -9.29 25.61 -4.46
C VAL A 152 -8.61 24.34 -4.00
N LEU A 153 -8.59 23.32 -4.86
CA LEU A 153 -7.93 22.04 -4.58
C LEU A 153 -6.42 22.22 -4.37
N ALA A 154 -5.77 23.08 -5.18
CA ALA A 154 -4.34 23.38 -5.06
C ALA A 154 -4.01 24.12 -3.76
N GLN A 155 -4.88 25.02 -3.29
CA GLN A 155 -4.68 25.72 -2.01
C GLN A 155 -4.82 24.80 -0.80
N ALA A 156 -5.68 23.78 -0.90
CA ALA A 156 -5.87 22.79 0.14
C ALA A 156 -4.83 21.66 0.13
N TYR A 157 -3.98 21.57 -0.90
CA TYR A 157 -3.06 20.45 -1.07
C TYR A 157 -2.04 20.36 0.08
N LEU A 158 -2.02 19.21 0.75
CA LEU A 158 -1.12 18.93 1.86
C LEU A 158 0.03 18.01 1.45
N GLY A 159 -0.15 17.10 0.51
CA GLY A 159 0.91 16.16 0.17
C GLY A 159 0.48 15.01 -0.73
N GLN A 160 1.44 14.11 -0.96
CA GLN A 160 1.32 12.97 -1.85
C GLN A 160 1.87 11.72 -1.17
N GLY A 161 1.12 10.64 -1.25
CA GLY A 161 1.57 9.29 -0.96
C GLY A 161 1.31 8.34 -2.14
N ILE A 162 1.31 7.06 -1.84
CA ILE A 162 1.02 5.98 -2.77
C ILE A 162 -0.47 5.64 -2.64
N GLY A 163 -1.22 5.84 -3.73
CA GLY A 163 -2.63 5.46 -3.80
C GLY A 163 -2.81 3.94 -3.88
N VAL A 164 -3.54 3.37 -2.92
CA VAL A 164 -3.82 1.93 -2.85
C VAL A 164 -5.24 1.62 -3.33
N SER A 165 -6.27 2.22 -2.75
CA SER A 165 -7.66 1.82 -2.98
C SER A 165 -8.63 2.96 -2.72
N GLY A 166 -9.77 2.96 -3.40
CA GLY A 166 -10.81 3.99 -3.23
C GLY A 166 -10.62 5.23 -4.10
N GLY A 167 -11.65 6.08 -4.11
CA GLY A 167 -11.67 7.38 -4.81
C GLY A 167 -11.36 8.53 -3.85
N ALA A 168 -11.85 9.72 -4.21
CA ALA A 168 -11.95 10.86 -3.32
C ALA A 168 -12.81 10.53 -2.09
N MET A 169 -12.32 10.93 -0.91
CA MET A 169 -12.99 10.78 0.37
C MET A 169 -12.61 11.94 1.28
N SER A 170 -13.60 12.47 2.00
CA SER A 170 -13.43 13.52 3.00
C SER A 170 -13.97 12.98 4.31
N GLY A 171 -13.19 13.05 5.38
CA GLY A 171 -13.56 12.48 6.66
C GLY A 171 -12.81 13.09 7.83
N ARG A 172 -13.25 12.76 9.03
CA ARG A 172 -12.62 13.19 10.28
C ARG A 172 -11.48 12.29 10.66
N ILE A 173 -10.40 12.88 11.15
CA ILE A 173 -9.22 12.17 11.64
C ILE A 173 -9.56 11.43 12.93
N VAL A 174 -9.08 10.19 13.04
CA VAL A 174 -9.16 9.33 14.22
C VAL A 174 -7.86 8.57 14.43
N PHE A 175 -7.57 8.16 15.66
CA PHE A 175 -6.38 7.38 16.02
C PHE A 175 -6.74 6.09 16.75
N THR A 176 -7.82 6.09 17.52
CA THR A 176 -8.21 5.00 18.43
C THR A 176 -9.66 4.56 18.23
N LEU A 177 -9.98 3.32 18.64
CA LEU A 177 -11.35 2.81 18.64
C LEU A 177 -12.32 3.65 19.47
N GLU A 178 -11.88 4.18 20.62
CA GLU A 178 -12.73 4.98 21.50
C GLU A 178 -13.21 6.26 20.80
N GLU A 179 -12.32 6.91 20.03
CA GLU A 179 -12.66 8.09 19.23
C GLU A 179 -13.62 7.74 18.10
N ILE A 180 -13.37 6.62 17.42
CA ILE A 180 -14.25 6.12 16.36
C ILE A 180 -15.65 5.90 16.92
N ASP A 181 -15.80 5.16 18.01
CA ASP A 181 -17.09 4.90 18.64
C ASP A 181 -17.79 6.18 19.09
N THR A 182 -17.03 7.14 19.60
CA THR A 182 -17.57 8.44 20.04
C THR A 182 -18.08 9.25 18.85
N LEU A 183 -17.30 9.37 17.78
CA LEU A 183 -17.69 10.11 16.58
C LEU A 183 -18.84 9.44 15.84
N ARG A 184 -18.89 8.11 15.76
CA ARG A 184 -20.03 7.40 15.16
C ARG A 184 -21.35 7.64 15.90
N LYS A 185 -21.31 7.88 17.22
CA LYS A 185 -22.52 8.20 18.00
C LYS A 185 -23.00 9.64 17.80
N HIS A 186 -22.07 10.59 17.69
CA HIS A 186 -22.40 12.02 17.60
C HIS A 186 -22.60 12.51 16.16
N SER A 187 -21.85 11.95 15.22
CA SER A 187 -21.84 12.29 13.79
C SER A 187 -21.83 11.01 12.94
N PRO A 188 -22.94 10.25 12.90
CA PRO A 188 -22.98 8.93 12.26
C PRO A 188 -22.71 8.98 10.74
N ASP A 189 -23.00 10.11 10.10
CA ASP A 189 -22.83 10.30 8.66
C ASP A 189 -21.40 10.69 8.27
N ASP A 190 -20.60 11.17 9.23
CA ASP A 190 -19.23 11.59 8.96
C ASP A 190 -18.35 10.37 8.70
N LYS A 191 -17.57 10.43 7.61
CA LYS A 191 -16.54 9.44 7.32
C LYS A 191 -15.36 9.61 8.27
N LEU A 192 -14.69 8.51 8.61
CA LEU A 192 -13.56 8.52 9.53
C LEU A 192 -12.29 8.03 8.84
N ILE A 193 -11.20 8.77 8.99
CA ILE A 193 -9.91 8.48 8.38
C ILE A 193 -8.89 8.22 9.49
N LEU A 194 -8.39 6.98 9.56
CA LEU A 194 -7.37 6.56 10.50
C LEU A 194 -5.99 7.04 10.04
N LEU A 195 -5.31 7.82 10.89
CA LEU A 195 -3.94 8.27 10.64
C LEU A 195 -2.95 7.49 11.52
N ARG A 196 -1.88 6.97 10.93
CA ARG A 196 -0.81 6.24 11.61
C ARG A 196 0.56 6.48 10.97
N ASN A 197 1.65 6.28 11.70
CA ASN A 197 2.96 6.23 11.03
C ASN A 197 3.09 5.00 10.11
N ASN A 198 2.72 3.85 10.64
CA ASN A 198 2.59 2.56 9.97
C ASN A 198 1.52 1.74 10.70
N THR A 199 0.90 0.79 10.02
CA THR A 199 -0.03 -0.14 10.66
C THR A 199 0.66 -1.45 11.00
N VAL A 200 0.19 -2.11 12.05
CA VAL A 200 0.55 -3.47 12.44
C VAL A 200 -0.71 -4.34 12.51
N PRO A 201 -0.59 -5.69 12.60
CA PRO A 201 -1.75 -6.57 12.70
C PRO A 201 -2.74 -6.25 13.82
N ASP A 202 -2.25 -5.68 14.92
CA ASP A 202 -3.08 -5.31 16.08
C ASP A 202 -4.06 -4.17 15.77
N ASP A 203 -3.79 -3.34 14.76
CA ASP A 203 -4.65 -2.22 14.34
C ASP A 203 -5.90 -2.68 13.56
N ILE A 204 -6.12 -3.99 13.39
CA ILE A 204 -7.20 -4.53 12.53
C ILE A 204 -8.59 -4.02 12.93
N LEU A 205 -8.82 -3.77 14.21
CA LEU A 205 -10.11 -3.30 14.70
C LEU A 205 -10.33 -1.83 14.31
N GLU A 206 -9.33 -0.97 14.50
CA GLU A 206 -9.35 0.44 14.09
C GLU A 206 -9.49 0.56 12.56
N ILE A 207 -8.76 -0.28 11.82
CA ILE A 207 -8.87 -0.35 10.36
C ILE A 207 -10.29 -0.74 9.97
N ASP A 208 -10.86 -1.80 10.56
CA ASP A 208 -12.23 -2.25 10.27
C ASP A 208 -13.30 -1.19 10.61
N ALA A 209 -13.11 -0.43 11.67
CA ALA A 209 -14.07 0.59 12.11
C ALA A 209 -13.98 1.92 11.33
N SER A 210 -12.85 2.21 10.68
CA SER A 210 -12.61 3.42 9.87
C SER A 210 -13.09 3.28 8.42
N ASP A 211 -13.35 4.39 7.72
CA ASP A 211 -13.71 4.39 6.30
C ASP A 211 -12.49 4.54 5.38
N GLY A 212 -11.46 5.25 5.85
CA GLY A 212 -10.23 5.49 5.12
C GLY A 212 -8.99 5.42 6.01
N ILE A 213 -7.84 5.18 5.39
CA ILE A 213 -6.54 5.03 6.06
C ILE A 213 -5.52 5.92 5.36
N LEU A 214 -4.75 6.66 6.15
CA LEU A 214 -3.60 7.43 5.70
C LEU A 214 -2.38 7.07 6.56
N THR A 215 -1.32 6.54 5.93
CA THR A 215 -0.07 6.24 6.66
C THR A 215 1.12 7.05 6.18
N ALA A 216 2.03 7.38 7.10
CA ALA A 216 3.28 8.07 6.78
C ALA A 216 4.27 7.18 6.02
N ARG A 217 4.25 5.88 6.31
CA ARG A 217 5.17 4.89 5.74
C ARG A 217 4.41 3.72 5.11
N GLY A 218 5.14 2.91 4.34
CA GLY A 218 4.62 1.73 3.64
C GLY A 218 4.52 1.90 2.13
N GLY A 219 4.72 0.79 1.41
CA GLY A 219 4.49 0.66 -0.02
C GLY A 219 3.11 0.09 -0.36
N LEU A 220 2.87 -0.18 -1.65
CA LEU A 220 1.69 -0.89 -2.16
C LEU A 220 1.52 -2.30 -1.59
N THR A 221 2.60 -2.91 -1.11
CA THR A 221 2.59 -4.26 -0.53
C THR A 221 2.75 -4.23 1.00
N SER A 222 2.60 -3.07 1.62
CA SER A 222 2.61 -2.93 3.08
C SER A 222 1.37 -3.54 3.72
N HIS A 223 1.45 -3.83 5.03
CA HIS A 223 0.30 -4.28 5.81
C HIS A 223 -0.95 -3.42 5.59
N ALA A 224 -0.80 -2.09 5.70
CA ALA A 224 -1.88 -1.14 5.48
C ALA A 224 -2.49 -1.33 4.09
N ALA A 225 -1.67 -1.38 3.05
CA ALA A 225 -2.16 -1.46 1.68
C ALA A 225 -2.96 -2.75 1.42
N VAL A 226 -2.45 -3.90 1.88
CA VAL A 226 -3.08 -5.21 1.63
C VAL A 226 -4.38 -5.36 2.42
N VAL A 227 -4.37 -5.05 3.72
CA VAL A 227 -5.56 -5.22 4.59
C VAL A 227 -6.67 -4.25 4.17
N THR A 228 -6.33 -2.98 3.97
CA THR A 228 -7.32 -1.94 3.67
C THR A 228 -7.97 -2.16 2.31
N TYR A 229 -7.20 -2.65 1.34
CA TYR A 229 -7.72 -3.05 0.04
C TYR A 229 -8.74 -4.20 0.15
N ASN A 230 -8.41 -5.26 0.89
CA ASN A 230 -9.30 -6.41 1.09
C ASN A 230 -10.59 -6.05 1.84
N LEU A 231 -10.55 -5.05 2.72
CA LEU A 231 -11.72 -4.52 3.41
C LEU A 231 -12.49 -3.47 2.60
N GLY A 232 -12.05 -3.14 1.37
CA GLY A 232 -12.74 -2.22 0.48
C GLY A 232 -12.75 -0.76 0.95
N LYS A 233 -11.74 -0.35 1.72
CA LYS A 233 -11.62 0.99 2.32
C LYS A 233 -10.75 1.90 1.45
N THR A 234 -10.88 3.22 1.61
CA THR A 234 -10.02 4.19 0.89
C THR A 234 -8.64 4.25 1.56
N CYS A 235 -7.55 4.16 0.80
CA CYS A 235 -6.23 4.03 1.40
C CYS A 235 -5.16 4.77 0.61
N VAL A 236 -4.36 5.56 1.35
CA VAL A 236 -3.12 6.17 0.89
C VAL A 236 -2.02 5.80 1.89
N VAL A 237 -0.90 5.29 1.39
CA VAL A 237 0.24 4.87 2.23
C VAL A 237 1.50 5.60 1.84
N GLY A 238 2.48 5.65 2.74
CA GLY A 238 3.77 6.27 2.41
C GLY A 238 3.65 7.77 2.09
N CYS A 239 2.76 8.50 2.78
CA CYS A 239 2.64 9.94 2.64
C CYS A 239 3.87 10.62 3.24
N GLU A 240 4.75 11.12 2.38
CA GLU A 240 5.99 11.77 2.80
C GLU A 240 5.67 13.00 3.68
N ASN A 241 6.54 13.27 4.67
CA ASN A 241 6.41 14.35 5.65
C ASN A 241 5.20 14.27 6.59
N LEU A 242 4.38 13.22 6.53
CA LEU A 242 3.43 12.93 7.60
C LEU A 242 4.20 12.39 8.81
N VAL A 243 4.01 13.01 9.97
CA VAL A 243 4.55 12.52 11.24
C VAL A 243 3.41 12.46 12.23
N CYS A 244 3.11 11.26 12.73
CA CYS A 244 2.01 11.07 13.67
C CYS A 244 2.55 10.81 15.08
N ASN A 245 1.98 11.51 16.04
CA ASN A 245 2.11 11.21 17.46
C ASN A 245 0.77 10.66 17.94
N GLU A 246 0.66 9.35 17.90
CA GLU A 246 -0.59 8.62 18.19
C GLU A 246 -0.96 8.68 19.67
N GLN A 247 0.00 8.92 20.57
CA GLN A 247 -0.25 9.14 21.99
C GLN A 247 -0.94 10.49 22.23
N ASP A 248 -0.46 11.52 21.55
CA ASP A 248 -1.00 12.88 21.64
C ASP A 248 -2.18 13.12 20.66
N LYS A 249 -2.51 12.11 19.84
CA LYS A 249 -3.63 12.13 18.88
C LYS A 249 -3.54 13.30 17.89
N GLU A 250 -2.31 13.53 17.43
CA GLU A 250 -1.94 14.63 16.56
C GLU A 250 -0.98 14.12 15.48
N CYS A 251 -1.16 14.59 14.23
CA CYS A 251 -0.15 14.46 13.19
C CYS A 251 0.25 15.83 12.67
N MET A 252 1.44 15.92 12.12
CA MET A 252 1.90 17.06 11.34
C MET A 252 2.13 16.62 9.90
N LEU A 253 1.60 17.39 8.94
CA LEU A 253 1.83 17.19 7.51
C LEU A 253 2.15 18.52 6.85
N ASN A 254 3.35 18.65 6.31
CA ASN A 254 3.83 19.87 5.65
C ASN A 254 3.59 21.17 6.46
N GLY A 255 3.80 21.08 7.78
CA GLY A 255 3.66 22.21 8.70
C GLY A 255 2.24 22.49 9.19
N VAL A 256 1.24 21.71 8.76
CA VAL A 256 -0.13 21.75 9.27
C VAL A 256 -0.30 20.70 10.36
N THR A 257 -0.76 21.13 11.53
CA THR A 257 -1.16 20.26 12.63
C THR A 257 -2.58 19.73 12.39
N LEU A 258 -2.77 18.43 12.57
CA LEU A 258 -3.97 17.67 12.27
C LEU A 258 -4.34 16.82 13.49
N GLY A 259 -5.45 17.14 14.15
CA GLY A 259 -5.91 16.46 15.37
C GLY A 259 -7.16 15.62 15.16
N THR A 260 -7.54 14.88 16.21
CA THR A 260 -8.80 14.12 16.22
C THR A 260 -9.99 15.00 15.92
N GLY A 261 -10.86 14.55 14.99
CA GLY A 261 -12.08 15.25 14.62
C GLY A 261 -11.90 16.31 13.53
N ASP A 262 -10.67 16.73 13.22
CA ASP A 262 -10.38 17.61 12.10
C ASP A 262 -10.68 16.92 10.78
N PHE A 263 -11.12 17.69 9.78
CA PHE A 263 -11.38 17.15 8.46
C PHE A 263 -10.09 17.06 7.63
N ILE A 264 -9.94 15.93 6.96
CA ILE A 264 -8.93 15.69 5.94
C ILE A 264 -9.59 15.03 4.74
N SER A 265 -9.05 15.31 3.55
CA SER A 265 -9.52 14.68 2.31
C SER A 265 -8.39 13.93 1.63
N ILE A 266 -8.66 12.71 1.17
CA ILE A 266 -7.68 11.84 0.50
C ILE A 266 -8.26 11.32 -0.81
N HIS A 267 -7.40 11.11 -1.80
CA HIS A 267 -7.77 10.38 -3.01
C HIS A 267 -7.04 9.05 -3.06
N GLY A 268 -7.75 7.96 -2.78
CA GLY A 268 -7.18 6.63 -2.61
C GLY A 268 -6.43 6.04 -3.82
N GLN A 269 -6.76 6.44 -5.05
CA GLN A 269 -6.00 6.03 -6.25
C GLN A 269 -4.94 7.01 -6.74
N LYS A 270 -5.17 8.32 -6.61
CA LYS A 270 -4.19 9.33 -6.99
C LYS A 270 -3.10 9.46 -5.95
N GLY A 271 -3.38 9.15 -4.68
CA GLY A 271 -2.47 9.27 -3.55
C GLY A 271 -2.37 10.68 -2.96
N SER A 272 -3.19 11.63 -3.44
CA SER A 272 -3.15 13.02 -2.99
C SER A 272 -3.92 13.23 -1.68
N VAL A 273 -3.43 14.16 -0.86
CA VAL A 273 -3.96 14.50 0.47
C VAL A 273 -4.20 16.00 0.55
N TYR A 274 -5.33 16.41 1.12
CA TYR A 274 -5.80 17.79 1.20
C TYR A 274 -6.33 18.13 2.58
N ASN A 275 -6.17 19.39 2.96
CA ASN A 275 -6.66 19.94 4.22
C ASN A 275 -8.16 20.20 4.16
N GLY A 276 -8.86 19.91 5.25
CA GLY A 276 -10.29 20.15 5.37
C GLY A 276 -11.14 19.15 4.58
N ALA A 277 -12.44 19.47 4.50
CA ALA A 277 -13.44 18.68 3.78
C ALA A 277 -13.60 19.24 2.36
N ILE A 278 -13.17 18.47 1.37
CA ILE A 278 -13.37 18.80 -0.05
C ILE A 278 -14.68 18.17 -0.53
N GLN A 279 -15.42 18.88 -1.38
CA GLN A 279 -16.66 18.38 -1.97
C GLN A 279 -16.37 17.24 -2.96
N ILE A 280 -17.28 16.27 -3.01
CA ILE A 280 -17.14 15.01 -3.75
C ILE A 280 -18.39 14.79 -4.60
N ASN A 281 -18.22 14.28 -5.83
CA ASN A 281 -19.29 13.96 -6.79
C ASN A 281 -19.93 12.58 -6.62
#